data_AF-F8AE44-F1
#
_entry.id   AF-F8AE44-F1
#
_cell.length_a   1.000
_cell.length_b   1.000
_cell.length_c   1.000
_cell.angle_alpha   90.00
_cell.angle_beta   90.00
_cell.angle_gamma   90.00
#
_symmetry.space_group_name_H-M   'P 1'
#
loop_
_entity.id
_entity.type
_entity.pdbx_description
1 polymer ?
#
loop_
_entity_poly.entity_id
_entity_poly.type
_entity_poly.pdbx_seq_one_letter_code
_entity_poly.pdbx_strand_id
1 'polypeptide(L)'
;MPDIPVAREIELKLNEPSLANQLADEARVRQKLTEILGEEPKIPLGVLRQLPQVLRDNNFGVKARLLYDGSVWHLAEVLSPRTQKPFLGLGIDLGSTGIVMYLFDFLCLEVIKEHHFKNPQIPFGEDILNRLHFADKPERRKKIHQVTIEALRTETQKLLDDLPENTLYYVAICGNTTMSHFLLNLETRHLYREPYIPAASWIDTLKLSELNLPGHQEGLLFVFPNRGSYFGGDLLAGILATGLHQREEVSILIDVGTNAEVVLGNKDFLLATAGAAGPALEGGILTCGMQAAPGAISRVHIKKGPYALEFETIAGEKPKGLCGSAVIDLLAQMFLAGLIDQRGKFLTEKWPERFKKIEGELAFILVPADESASGKEIYVTQGEIKSIIRSKGAMYTILTVLCQSVGLTFDDIASFYIAGSFGNYIDPEMARLIGMIPDVPLERFKAIGNAAGAGTIAFLKNKDAFRELKKILKNLTYLEMNVQPEFMQLLTGALFLPHTNENLFPNVLKKLNSGTGKN
;
A
#
# COMPACT_ATOMS: atom_id res chain seq x y z
N MET A 1 -25.72 8.57 3.30
CA MET A 1 -25.75 8.45 4.77
C MET A 1 -24.30 8.55 5.24
N PRO A 2 -24.00 9.09 6.43
CA PRO A 2 -22.63 9.05 6.94
C PRO A 2 -22.18 7.59 7.07
N ASP A 3 -20.91 7.33 6.76
CA ASP A 3 -20.33 5.99 6.86
C ASP A 3 -20.46 5.49 8.31
N ILE A 4 -21.04 4.31 8.46
CA ILE A 4 -21.21 3.68 9.77
C ILE A 4 -19.96 2.84 10.04
N PRO A 5 -19.13 3.13 11.06
CA PRO A 5 -17.89 2.38 11.31
C PRO A 5 -18.16 0.93 11.73
N VAL A 6 -17.15 0.07 11.59
CA VAL A 6 -17.24 -1.35 12.01
C VAL A 6 -17.36 -1.53 13.52
N ALA A 7 -17.10 -0.47 14.29
CA ALA A 7 -17.25 -0.44 15.73
C ALA A 7 -17.96 0.85 16.16
N ARG A 8 -18.94 0.76 17.06
CA ARG A 8 -19.79 1.89 17.48
C ARG A 8 -20.04 1.93 18.97
N GLU A 9 -20.04 3.13 19.54
CA GLU A 9 -20.57 3.38 20.88
C GLU A 9 -21.96 4.01 20.74
N ILE A 10 -22.96 3.46 21.43
CA ILE A 10 -24.34 3.94 21.41
C ILE A 10 -24.80 4.17 22.84
N GLU A 11 -25.34 5.35 23.12
CA GLU A 11 -26.01 5.61 24.39
C GLU A 11 -27.40 4.97 24.41
N LEU A 12 -27.67 4.19 25.46
CA LEU A 12 -28.92 3.50 25.68
C LEU A 12 -29.59 4.02 26.93
N LYS A 13 -30.87 4.37 26.80
CA LYS A 13 -31.78 4.57 27.92
C LYS A 13 -32.86 3.49 27.86
N LEU A 14 -32.82 2.57 28.80
CA LEU A 14 -33.70 1.41 28.85
C LEU A 14 -34.85 1.65 29.85
N ASN A 15 -35.98 1.00 29.62
CA ASN A 15 -37.08 1.01 30.58
C ASN A 15 -36.71 0.17 31.81
N GLU A 16 -36.94 0.72 33.00
CA GLU A 16 -36.72 0.00 34.26
C GLU A 16 -37.65 -1.23 34.40
N PRO A 17 -37.20 -2.29 35.10
CA PRO A 17 -38.04 -3.43 35.40
C PRO A 17 -39.18 -3.06 36.35
N SER A 18 -40.37 -3.56 36.06
CA SER A 18 -41.56 -3.38 36.88
C SER A 18 -42.50 -4.59 36.76
N LEU A 19 -43.53 -4.66 37.61
CA LEU A 19 -44.55 -5.72 37.47
C LEU A 19 -45.25 -5.70 36.11
N ALA A 20 -45.37 -4.53 35.48
CA ALA A 20 -45.95 -4.36 34.14
C ALA A 20 -44.96 -4.66 33.00
N ASN A 21 -43.65 -4.68 33.28
CA ASN A 21 -42.62 -5.01 32.31
C ASN A 21 -41.54 -5.85 32.98
N GLN A 22 -41.66 -7.18 32.83
CA GLN A 22 -40.83 -8.20 33.46
C GLN A 22 -39.77 -8.78 32.52
N LEU A 23 -39.42 -8.07 31.43
CA LEU A 23 -38.36 -8.49 30.52
C LEU A 23 -37.04 -8.66 31.29
N ALA A 24 -36.29 -9.71 30.93
CA ALA A 24 -34.94 -9.93 31.42
C ALA A 24 -33.98 -8.85 30.88
N ASP A 25 -32.85 -8.66 31.55
CA ASP A 25 -31.92 -7.54 31.28
C ASP A 25 -31.33 -7.61 29.86
N GLU A 26 -30.99 -8.82 29.38
CA GLU A 26 -30.54 -9.05 28.02
C GLU A 26 -31.63 -8.77 26.99
N ALA A 27 -32.89 -9.12 27.29
CA ALA A 27 -34.01 -8.89 26.40
C ALA A 27 -34.29 -7.38 26.24
N ARG A 28 -34.17 -6.59 27.33
CA ARG A 28 -34.29 -5.12 27.28
C ARG A 28 -33.23 -4.50 26.38
N VAL A 29 -31.98 -4.91 26.55
CA VAL A 29 -30.86 -4.39 25.76
C VAL A 29 -31.00 -4.81 24.29
N ARG A 30 -31.30 -6.09 24.05
CA ARG A 30 -31.50 -6.67 22.72
C ARG A 30 -32.62 -5.96 21.99
N GLN A 31 -33.79 -5.81 22.60
CA GLN A 31 -34.91 -5.08 22.01
C GLN A 31 -34.49 -3.65 21.62
N LYS A 32 -33.85 -2.91 22.54
CA LYS A 32 -33.47 -1.52 22.27
C LYS A 32 -32.43 -1.40 21.16
N LEU A 33 -31.46 -2.31 21.13
CA LEU A 33 -30.45 -2.33 20.08
C LEU A 33 -31.03 -2.75 18.73
N THR A 34 -31.95 -3.72 18.69
CA THR A 34 -32.65 -4.10 17.44
C THR A 34 -33.42 -2.93 16.85
N GLU A 35 -34.10 -2.12 17.67
CA GLU A 35 -34.77 -0.88 17.22
C GLU A 35 -33.80 0.10 16.55
N ILE A 36 -32.58 0.23 17.08
CA ILE A 36 -31.57 1.19 16.61
C ILE A 36 -30.80 0.66 15.39
N LEU A 37 -30.43 -0.61 15.41
CA LEU A 37 -29.58 -1.24 14.40
C LEU A 37 -30.38 -1.77 13.21
N GLY A 38 -31.67 -2.03 13.38
CA GLY A 38 -32.52 -2.71 12.40
C GLY A 38 -32.30 -4.24 12.34
N GLU A 39 -31.40 -4.76 13.17
CA GLU A 39 -31.10 -6.18 13.28
C GLU A 39 -30.72 -6.55 14.72
N GLU A 40 -30.91 -7.83 15.07
CA GLU A 40 -30.68 -8.31 16.42
C GLU A 40 -29.19 -8.56 16.70
N PRO A 41 -28.58 -7.95 17.73
CA PRO A 41 -27.18 -8.18 18.04
C PRO A 41 -26.96 -9.53 18.76
N LYS A 42 -25.77 -10.08 18.56
CA LYS A 42 -25.22 -11.16 19.41
C LYS A 42 -24.72 -10.56 20.72
N ILE A 43 -24.99 -11.25 21.83
CA ILE A 43 -24.52 -10.85 23.17
C ILE A 43 -23.66 -11.99 23.71
N PRO A 44 -22.32 -11.84 23.74
CA PRO A 44 -21.42 -12.83 24.29
C PRO A 44 -21.69 -13.09 25.79
N LEU A 45 -21.42 -14.32 26.22
CA LEU A 45 -21.62 -14.73 27.63
C LEU A 45 -20.84 -13.85 28.62
N GLY A 46 -19.65 -13.38 28.24
CA GLY A 46 -18.84 -12.48 29.06
C GLY A 46 -19.57 -11.19 29.42
N VAL A 47 -20.33 -10.62 28.46
CA VAL A 47 -21.14 -9.42 28.65
C VAL A 47 -22.39 -9.73 29.48
N LEU A 48 -23.07 -10.85 29.21
CA LEU A 48 -24.26 -11.27 29.97
C LEU A 48 -23.97 -11.39 31.48
N ARG A 49 -22.76 -11.83 31.86
CA ARG A 49 -22.36 -11.96 33.27
C ARG A 49 -22.28 -10.63 34.02
N GLN A 50 -21.97 -9.54 33.32
CA GLN A 50 -21.78 -8.22 33.93
C GLN A 50 -23.02 -7.33 33.76
N LEU A 51 -23.84 -7.64 32.75
CA LEU A 51 -24.93 -6.78 32.30
C LEU A 51 -25.92 -6.38 33.42
N PRO A 52 -26.47 -7.30 34.24
CA PRO A 52 -27.47 -6.94 35.26
C PRO A 52 -26.99 -5.89 36.25
N GLN A 53 -25.72 -5.98 36.67
CA GLN A 53 -25.12 -5.08 37.64
C GLN A 53 -24.92 -3.70 37.03
N VAL A 54 -24.29 -3.63 35.86
CA VAL A 54 -24.00 -2.36 35.15
C VAL A 54 -25.29 -1.58 34.85
N LEU A 55 -26.36 -2.27 34.45
CA LEU A 55 -27.65 -1.61 34.21
C LEU A 55 -28.22 -0.96 35.48
N ARG A 56 -28.23 -1.69 36.61
CA ARG A 56 -28.79 -1.19 37.88
C ARG A 56 -27.97 -0.06 38.47
N ASP A 57 -26.64 -0.18 38.45
CA ASP A 57 -25.73 0.85 39.00
C ASP A 57 -25.85 2.19 38.27
N ASN A 58 -26.37 2.19 37.04
CA ASN A 58 -26.49 3.38 36.21
C ASN A 58 -27.95 3.74 35.89
N ASN A 59 -28.92 3.27 36.69
CA ASN A 59 -30.34 3.55 36.51
C ASN A 59 -30.81 3.31 35.06
N PHE A 60 -30.36 2.21 34.47
CA PHE A 60 -30.70 1.76 33.12
C PHE A 60 -30.33 2.75 31.99
N GLY A 61 -29.48 3.74 32.28
CA GLY A 61 -28.79 4.59 31.32
C GLY A 61 -27.34 4.14 31.15
N VAL A 62 -26.96 3.60 30.01
CA VAL A 62 -25.64 2.99 29.77
C VAL A 62 -25.11 3.32 28.37
N LYS A 63 -23.83 3.04 28.14
CA LYS A 63 -23.22 3.03 26.80
C LYS A 63 -23.02 1.59 26.36
N ALA A 64 -23.34 1.29 25.10
CA ALA A 64 -23.12 -0.02 24.48
C ALA A 64 -22.06 0.10 23.39
N ARG A 65 -20.99 -0.70 23.48
CA ARG A 65 -19.97 -0.83 22.43
C ARG A 65 -20.28 -2.05 21.58
N LEU A 66 -20.40 -1.82 20.28
CA LEU A 66 -20.80 -2.82 19.29
C LEU A 66 -19.70 -3.01 18.26
N LEU A 67 -19.46 -4.25 17.84
CA LEU A 67 -18.50 -4.61 16.80
C LEU A 67 -19.21 -5.41 15.70
N TYR A 68 -19.03 -5.04 14.44
CA TYR A 68 -19.65 -5.71 13.30
C TYR A 68 -18.69 -6.72 12.69
N ASP A 69 -19.09 -7.99 12.60
CA ASP A 69 -18.24 -9.07 12.05
C ASP A 69 -18.36 -9.27 10.53
N GLY A 70 -19.02 -8.33 9.84
CA GLY A 70 -19.37 -8.44 8.43
C GLY A 70 -20.72 -9.12 8.16
N SER A 71 -21.36 -9.66 9.19
CA SER A 71 -22.70 -10.26 9.12
C SER A 71 -23.65 -9.69 10.17
N VAL A 72 -23.23 -9.64 11.44
CA VAL A 72 -24.05 -9.21 12.58
C VAL A 72 -23.25 -8.34 13.56
N TRP A 73 -23.96 -7.52 14.33
CA TRP A 73 -23.37 -6.79 15.46
C TRP A 73 -23.19 -7.69 16.68
N HIS A 74 -22.06 -7.54 17.36
CA HIS A 74 -21.76 -8.11 18.67
C HIS A 74 -21.75 -7.00 19.71
N LEU A 75 -22.52 -7.13 20.77
CA LEU A 75 -22.40 -6.27 21.94
C LEU A 75 -21.12 -6.66 22.70
N ALA A 76 -20.05 -5.92 22.51
CA ALA A 76 -18.74 -6.20 23.07
C ALA A 76 -18.60 -5.75 24.53
N GLU A 77 -19.24 -4.64 24.91
CA GLU A 77 -19.15 -4.10 26.26
C GLU A 77 -20.36 -3.20 26.58
N VAL A 78 -20.77 -3.18 27.85
CA VAL A 78 -21.73 -2.21 28.38
C VAL A 78 -21.05 -1.43 29.50
N LEU A 79 -21.10 -0.11 29.41
CA LEU A 79 -20.35 0.82 30.24
C LEU A 79 -21.28 1.81 30.95
N SER A 80 -20.80 2.35 32.07
CA SER A 80 -21.40 3.54 32.67
C SER A 80 -21.36 4.71 31.67
N PRO A 81 -22.38 5.57 31.61
CA PRO A 81 -22.36 6.76 30.75
C PRO A 81 -21.24 7.74 31.13
N ARG A 82 -20.73 7.65 32.37
CA ARG A 82 -19.62 8.48 32.87
C ARG A 82 -18.23 7.94 32.48
N THR A 83 -18.15 6.72 31.96
CA THR A 83 -16.87 6.11 31.59
C THR A 83 -16.26 6.84 30.39
N GLN A 84 -15.03 7.33 30.57
CA GLN A 84 -14.19 7.90 29.52
C GLN A 84 -13.05 6.92 29.19
N LYS A 85 -13.42 5.77 28.62
CA LYS A 85 -12.47 4.75 28.16
C LYS A 85 -12.22 4.97 26.67
N PRO A 86 -10.97 4.96 26.16
CA PRO A 86 -10.72 5.01 24.72
C PRO A 86 -11.42 3.86 23.99
N PHE A 87 -11.81 4.09 22.74
CA PHE A 87 -12.43 3.09 21.88
C PHE A 87 -11.65 2.98 20.58
N LEU A 88 -10.65 2.11 20.58
CA LEU A 88 -9.61 2.13 19.57
C LEU A 88 -9.74 0.97 18.58
N GLY A 89 -9.31 1.23 17.36
CA GLY A 89 -9.01 0.26 16.32
C GLY A 89 -7.57 0.38 15.85
N LEU A 90 -7.10 -0.62 15.09
CA LEU A 90 -5.75 -0.64 14.55
C LEU A 90 -5.80 -1.09 13.09
N GLY A 91 -5.42 -0.19 12.18
CA GLY A 91 -5.16 -0.52 10.78
C GLY A 91 -3.71 -0.95 10.62
N ILE A 92 -3.44 -2.05 9.92
CA ILE A 92 -2.08 -2.57 9.71
C ILE A 92 -1.85 -2.88 8.24
N ASP A 93 -0.81 -2.28 7.68
CA ASP A 93 -0.22 -2.66 6.40
C ASP A 93 0.97 -3.59 6.68
N LEU A 94 0.78 -4.88 6.45
CA LEU A 94 1.78 -5.94 6.61
C LEU A 94 2.60 -6.07 5.33
N GLY A 95 3.44 -5.08 5.06
CA GLY A 95 4.37 -5.08 3.93
C GLY A 95 5.54 -6.06 4.10
N SER A 96 6.19 -6.44 3.01
CA SER A 96 7.30 -7.42 3.02
C SER A 96 8.59 -6.87 3.67
N THR A 97 8.85 -5.58 3.55
CA THR A 97 10.07 -4.92 4.06
C THR A 97 9.80 -4.06 5.30
N GLY A 98 8.62 -3.43 5.37
CA GLY A 98 8.17 -2.62 6.50
C GLY A 98 6.72 -2.93 6.85
N ILE A 99 6.35 -2.63 8.10
CA ILE A 99 4.98 -2.77 8.62
C ILE A 99 4.57 -1.42 9.18
N VAL A 100 3.44 -0.91 8.70
CA VAL A 100 2.87 0.36 9.17
C VAL A 100 1.60 0.10 9.95
N MET A 101 1.49 0.73 11.11
CA MET A 101 0.36 0.64 12.02
C MET A 101 -0.31 2.00 12.21
N TYR A 102 -1.63 2.03 12.14
CA TYR A 102 -2.46 3.22 12.29
C TYR A 102 -3.43 3.02 13.44
N LEU A 103 -3.15 3.66 14.58
CA LEU A 103 -4.06 3.65 15.73
C LEU A 103 -5.22 4.59 15.43
N PHE A 104 -6.43 4.05 15.45
CA PHE A 104 -7.65 4.72 15.04
C PHE A 104 -8.59 4.88 16.24
N ASP A 105 -9.22 6.05 16.41
CA ASP A 105 -10.21 6.28 17.46
C ASP A 105 -11.63 6.26 16.86
N PHE A 106 -12.46 5.33 17.32
CA PHE A 106 -13.84 5.18 16.86
C PHE A 106 -14.79 6.28 17.37
N LEU A 107 -14.40 7.06 18.37
CA LEU A 107 -15.20 8.16 18.89
C LEU A 107 -15.09 9.41 18.02
N CYS A 108 -13.90 9.76 17.53
CA CYS A 108 -13.69 10.90 16.63
C CYS A 108 -13.52 10.51 15.15
N LEU A 109 -13.36 9.23 14.85
CA LEU A 109 -13.13 8.70 13.50
C LEU A 109 -11.84 9.20 12.84
N GLU A 110 -10.78 9.34 13.62
CA GLU A 110 -9.47 9.81 13.16
C GLU A 110 -8.35 8.84 13.52
N VAL A 111 -7.28 8.88 12.72
CA VAL A 111 -6.02 8.22 13.07
C VAL A 111 -5.30 9.11 14.08
N ILE A 112 -5.06 8.58 15.27
CA ILE A 112 -4.45 9.33 16.37
C ILE A 112 -2.93 9.12 16.46
N LYS A 113 -2.41 7.98 15.99
CA LYS A 113 -0.98 7.68 15.93
C LYS A 113 -0.65 6.80 14.72
N GLU A 114 0.50 7.04 14.12
CA GLU A 114 1.11 6.18 13.08
C GLU A 114 2.45 5.66 13.60
N HIS A 115 2.77 4.40 13.33
CA HIS A 115 4.03 3.77 13.71
C HIS A 115 4.54 2.85 12.61
N HIS A 116 5.82 2.97 12.27
CA HIS A 116 6.45 2.19 11.20
C HIS A 116 7.69 1.48 11.75
N PHE A 117 7.81 0.19 11.43
CA PHE A 117 8.95 -0.63 11.81
C PHE A 117 9.29 -1.65 10.72
N LYS A 118 10.52 -2.18 10.76
CA LYS A 118 10.96 -3.19 9.78
C LYS A 118 10.22 -4.50 9.96
N ASN A 119 9.90 -5.18 8.86
CA ASN A 119 9.25 -6.48 8.93
C ASN A 119 10.18 -7.50 9.64
N PRO A 120 9.74 -8.14 10.74
CA PRO A 120 10.56 -9.08 11.51
C PRO A 120 10.89 -10.37 10.74
N GLN A 121 10.29 -10.57 9.55
CA GLN A 121 10.50 -11.73 8.70
C GLN A 121 11.75 -11.62 7.81
N ILE A 122 12.36 -10.43 7.68
CA ILE A 122 13.54 -10.18 6.85
C ILE A 122 14.67 -11.21 7.10
N PRO A 123 15.00 -11.60 8.34
CA PRO A 123 16.06 -12.59 8.60
C PRO A 123 15.79 -14.00 8.03
N PHE A 124 14.57 -14.32 7.60
CA PHE A 124 14.21 -15.61 7.01
C PHE A 124 14.24 -15.61 5.47
N GLY A 125 14.52 -14.46 4.86
CA GLY A 125 14.65 -14.27 3.42
C GLY A 125 14.52 -12.80 3.06
N GLU A 126 15.43 -12.30 2.22
CA GLU A 126 15.44 -10.90 1.81
C GLU A 126 14.19 -10.55 0.97
N ASP A 127 13.75 -11.48 0.12
CA ASP A 127 12.52 -11.37 -0.68
C ASP A 127 11.45 -12.42 -0.28
N ILE A 128 10.26 -12.26 -0.85
CA ILE A 128 9.09 -13.11 -0.60
C ILE A 128 9.36 -14.57 -0.99
N LEU A 129 10.01 -14.83 -2.13
CA LEU A 129 10.24 -16.18 -2.64
C LEU A 129 11.21 -16.96 -1.75
N ASN A 130 12.27 -16.30 -1.28
CA ASN A 130 13.21 -16.87 -0.32
C ASN A 130 12.53 -17.20 1.01
N ARG A 131 11.62 -16.36 1.49
CA ARG A 131 10.80 -16.66 2.68
C ARG A 131 9.87 -17.84 2.44
N LEU A 132 9.24 -17.92 1.26
CA LEU A 132 8.38 -19.06 0.88
C LEU A 132 9.16 -20.38 0.85
N HIS A 133 10.37 -20.38 0.28
CA HIS A 133 11.27 -21.54 0.31
C HIS A 133 11.67 -21.94 1.72
N PHE A 134 11.97 -20.96 2.60
CA PHE A 134 12.22 -21.24 4.01
C PHE A 134 11.00 -21.88 4.68
N ALA A 135 9.80 -21.36 4.41
CA ALA A 135 8.53 -21.80 4.98
C ALA A 135 7.99 -23.13 4.44
N ASP A 136 8.64 -23.76 3.45
CA ASP A 136 8.21 -25.05 2.87
C ASP A 136 8.14 -26.18 3.91
N LYS A 137 8.85 -26.02 5.05
CA LYS A 137 8.71 -26.88 6.23
C LYS A 137 7.71 -26.27 7.23
N PRO A 138 6.70 -27.03 7.73
CA PRO A 138 5.72 -26.52 8.68
C PRO A 138 6.31 -25.83 9.92
N GLU A 139 7.38 -26.35 10.50
CA GLU A 139 8.04 -25.76 11.67
C GLU A 139 8.69 -24.40 11.37
N ARG A 140 9.20 -24.23 10.16
CA ARG A 140 9.79 -22.96 9.71
C ARG A 140 8.72 -21.92 9.41
N ARG A 141 7.62 -22.34 8.80
CA ARG A 141 6.43 -21.49 8.63
C ARG A 141 5.88 -21.02 9.98
N LYS A 142 5.75 -21.94 10.95
CA LYS A 142 5.32 -21.61 12.31
C LYS A 142 6.25 -20.60 12.97
N LYS A 143 7.56 -20.67 12.73
CA LYS A 143 8.54 -19.69 13.22
C LYS A 143 8.30 -18.29 12.63
N ILE A 144 8.03 -18.19 11.33
CA ILE A 144 7.66 -16.91 10.68
C ILE A 144 6.37 -16.34 11.27
N HIS A 145 5.35 -17.18 11.45
CA HIS A 145 4.11 -16.78 12.11
C HIS A 145 4.38 -16.22 13.52
N GLN A 146 5.09 -16.99 14.36
CA GLN A 146 5.40 -16.60 15.74
C GLN A 146 6.15 -15.27 15.83
N VAL A 147 7.17 -15.05 15.00
CA VAL A 147 7.92 -13.79 15.02
C VAL A 147 7.07 -12.60 14.56
N THR A 148 6.10 -12.85 13.67
CA THR A 148 5.17 -11.83 13.20
C THR A 148 4.21 -11.45 14.31
N ILE A 149 3.58 -12.42 14.97
CA ILE A 149 2.67 -12.18 16.10
C ILE A 149 3.39 -11.47 17.26
N GLU A 150 4.62 -11.89 17.59
CA GLU A 150 5.40 -11.28 18.67
C GLU A 150 5.73 -9.82 18.39
N ALA A 151 6.13 -9.51 17.16
CA ALA A 151 6.39 -8.14 16.74
C ALA A 151 5.10 -7.32 16.77
N LEU A 152 3.99 -7.83 16.23
CA LEU A 152 2.71 -7.12 16.25
C LEU A 152 2.26 -6.81 17.68
N ARG A 153 2.42 -7.75 18.63
CA ARG A 153 2.12 -7.52 20.05
C ARG A 153 3.03 -6.44 20.64
N THR A 154 4.34 -6.58 20.46
CA THR A 154 5.34 -5.66 21.01
C THR A 154 5.14 -4.23 20.49
N GLU A 155 4.96 -4.07 19.18
CA GLU A 155 4.79 -2.76 18.57
C GLU A 155 3.40 -2.16 18.86
N THR A 156 2.35 -2.98 19.00
CA THR A 156 1.03 -2.49 19.46
C THR A 156 1.12 -1.96 20.90
N GLN A 157 1.83 -2.64 21.79
CA GLN A 157 2.00 -2.17 23.18
C GLN A 157 2.75 -0.84 23.23
N LYS A 158 3.77 -0.64 22.39
CA LYS A 158 4.48 0.64 22.26
C LYS A 158 3.55 1.73 21.71
N LEU A 159 2.73 1.41 20.71
CA LEU A 159 1.81 2.36 20.09
C LEU A 159 0.70 2.82 21.05
N LEU A 160 0.21 1.91 21.90
CA LEU A 160 -0.78 2.21 22.92
C LEU A 160 -0.27 3.14 24.03
N ASP A 161 1.05 3.19 24.31
CA ASP A 161 1.68 4.23 25.14
C ASP A 161 0.95 4.45 26.48
N ASP A 162 1.06 3.45 27.37
CA ASP A 162 0.36 3.33 28.66
C ASP A 162 -1.17 3.12 28.61
N LEU A 163 -1.80 3.18 27.44
CA LEU A 163 -3.21 2.80 27.33
C LEU A 163 -3.40 1.29 27.55
N PRO A 164 -4.43 0.87 28.31
CA PRO A 164 -4.70 -0.55 28.52
C PRO A 164 -5.02 -1.28 27.21
N GLU A 165 -4.51 -2.50 27.02
CA GLU A 165 -4.78 -3.31 25.82
C GLU A 165 -6.29 -3.52 25.57
N ASN A 166 -7.09 -3.60 26.64
CA ASN A 166 -8.54 -3.76 26.55
C ASN A 166 -9.30 -2.53 26.01
N THR A 167 -8.58 -1.49 25.56
CA THR A 167 -9.10 -0.33 24.82
C THR A 167 -9.05 -0.53 23.30
N LEU A 168 -8.37 -1.56 22.80
CA LEU A 168 -8.31 -1.94 21.39
C LEU A 168 -9.37 -2.99 21.07
N TYR A 169 -10.32 -2.69 20.19
CA TYR A 169 -11.49 -3.54 19.91
C TYR A 169 -11.52 -4.12 18.50
N TYR A 170 -10.81 -3.52 17.56
CA TYR A 170 -10.88 -3.95 16.17
C TYR A 170 -9.52 -3.78 15.49
N VAL A 171 -9.01 -4.85 14.89
CA VAL A 171 -7.78 -4.80 14.08
C VAL A 171 -8.13 -5.16 12.64
N ALA A 172 -7.68 -4.35 11.69
CA ALA A 172 -7.81 -4.61 10.25
C ALA A 172 -6.41 -4.72 9.64
N ILE A 173 -6.06 -5.88 9.08
CA ILE A 173 -4.73 -6.16 8.53
C ILE A 173 -4.82 -6.43 7.05
N CYS A 174 -4.06 -5.68 6.25
CA CYS A 174 -3.87 -5.93 4.83
C CYS A 174 -2.39 -6.29 4.55
N GLY A 175 -2.14 -6.79 3.36
CA GLY A 175 -0.82 -7.25 2.91
C GLY A 175 -0.98 -8.26 1.78
N ASN A 176 0.11 -8.52 1.06
CA ASN A 176 0.06 -9.47 -0.04
C ASN A 176 -0.33 -10.88 0.43
N THR A 177 -0.71 -11.75 -0.51
CA THR A 177 -1.19 -13.11 -0.21
C THR A 177 -0.21 -13.90 0.65
N THR A 178 1.10 -13.77 0.42
CA THR A 178 2.10 -14.48 1.23
C THR A 178 2.16 -13.95 2.67
N MET A 179 2.12 -12.63 2.84
CA MET A 179 2.14 -12.01 4.17
C MET A 179 0.93 -12.42 5.01
N SER A 180 -0.27 -12.43 4.43
CA SER A 180 -1.48 -12.90 5.13
C SER A 180 -1.42 -14.39 5.47
N HIS A 181 -0.87 -15.24 4.59
CA HIS A 181 -0.70 -16.67 4.89
C HIS A 181 0.32 -16.91 6.01
N PHE A 182 1.41 -16.14 6.06
CA PHE A 182 2.37 -16.21 7.17
C PHE A 182 1.75 -15.72 8.48
N LEU A 183 1.02 -14.61 8.46
CA LEU A 183 0.28 -14.10 9.62
C LEU A 183 -0.66 -15.16 10.21
N LEU A 184 -1.34 -15.92 9.35
CA LEU A 184 -2.35 -16.91 9.74
C LEU A 184 -1.81 -18.34 9.84
N ASN A 185 -0.51 -18.54 9.64
CA ASN A 185 0.14 -19.85 9.60
C ASN A 185 -0.51 -20.86 8.61
N LEU A 186 -1.01 -20.36 7.47
CA LEU A 186 -1.62 -21.17 6.41
C LEU A 186 -0.58 -21.80 5.49
N GLU A 187 -0.92 -22.88 4.80
CA GLU A 187 -0.03 -23.54 3.85
C GLU A 187 0.41 -22.61 2.71
N THR A 188 1.72 -22.52 2.44
CA THR A 188 2.29 -21.55 1.48
C THR A 188 2.99 -22.17 0.29
N ARG A 189 3.22 -23.50 0.29
CA ARG A 189 3.98 -24.20 -0.76
C ARG A 189 3.38 -24.07 -2.16
N HIS A 190 2.06 -23.91 -2.25
CA HIS A 190 1.34 -23.78 -3.52
C HIS A 190 1.26 -22.34 -4.03
N LEU A 191 1.75 -21.34 -3.27
CA LEU A 191 1.73 -19.95 -3.71
C LEU A 191 2.68 -19.68 -4.88
N TYR A 192 3.82 -20.37 -4.92
CA TYR A 192 4.89 -20.18 -5.91
C TYR A 192 5.11 -21.41 -6.80
N ARG A 193 4.22 -22.40 -6.71
CA ARG A 193 4.22 -23.59 -7.57
C ARG A 193 2.97 -23.57 -8.41
N GLU A 194 3.14 -23.74 -9.71
CA GLU A 194 2.02 -23.86 -10.64
C GLU A 194 0.99 -24.90 -10.13
N PRO A 195 -0.32 -24.58 -10.10
CA PRO A 195 -0.98 -23.42 -10.71
C PRO A 195 -1.19 -22.21 -9.77
N TYR A 196 -0.30 -21.97 -8.80
CA TYR A 196 -0.25 -20.75 -7.95
C TYR A 196 -1.51 -20.52 -7.12
N ILE A 197 -1.90 -21.53 -6.33
CA ILE A 197 -3.17 -21.55 -5.60
C ILE A 197 -2.95 -21.24 -4.11
N PRO A 198 -3.56 -20.17 -3.57
CA PRO A 198 -3.54 -19.89 -2.14
C PRO A 198 -4.38 -20.89 -1.35
N ALA A 199 -4.05 -21.08 -0.08
CA ALA A 199 -4.81 -21.93 0.83
C ALA A 199 -6.19 -21.35 1.13
N ALA A 200 -6.30 -20.03 1.22
CA ALA A 200 -7.56 -19.32 1.41
C ALA A 200 -7.53 -17.93 0.77
N SER A 201 -8.67 -17.52 0.20
CA SER A 201 -8.86 -16.19 -0.37
C SER A 201 -9.78 -15.29 0.45
N TRP A 202 -10.68 -15.86 1.23
CA TRP A 202 -11.53 -15.14 2.16
C TRP A 202 -11.58 -15.90 3.48
N ILE A 203 -11.42 -15.19 4.58
CA ILE A 203 -11.50 -15.73 5.94
C ILE A 203 -12.49 -14.84 6.68
N ASP A 204 -13.37 -15.45 7.45
CA ASP A 204 -14.32 -14.70 8.26
C ASP A 204 -13.59 -13.87 9.33
N THR A 205 -14.27 -12.86 9.87
CA THR A 205 -13.71 -12.06 10.96
C THR A 205 -13.42 -12.95 12.17
N LEU A 206 -12.17 -12.91 12.62
CA LEU A 206 -11.67 -13.71 13.74
C LEU A 206 -11.76 -12.92 15.04
N LYS A 207 -11.63 -13.59 16.18
CA LYS A 207 -11.31 -12.92 17.45
C LYS A 207 -9.82 -12.64 17.54
N LEU A 208 -9.44 -11.52 18.18
CA LEU A 208 -8.02 -11.21 18.46
C LEU A 208 -7.32 -12.32 19.24
N SER A 209 -8.06 -12.99 20.12
CA SER A 209 -7.56 -14.12 20.92
C SER A 209 -7.15 -15.33 20.09
N GLU A 210 -7.67 -15.53 18.88
CA GLU A 210 -7.31 -16.67 18.02
C GLU A 210 -5.84 -16.61 17.57
N LEU A 211 -5.29 -15.39 17.46
CA LEU A 211 -3.89 -15.15 17.12
C LEU A 211 -3.06 -14.67 18.32
N ASN A 212 -3.65 -14.60 19.52
CA ASN A 212 -3.03 -14.01 20.71
C ASN A 212 -2.51 -12.58 20.48
N LEU A 213 -3.30 -11.77 19.74
CA LEU A 213 -3.07 -10.35 19.57
C LEU A 213 -3.65 -9.58 20.77
N PRO A 214 -3.02 -8.45 21.17
CA PRO A 214 -3.51 -7.62 22.28
C PRO A 214 -4.86 -7.00 21.93
N GLY A 215 -5.72 -6.84 22.91
CA GLY A 215 -7.04 -6.25 22.71
C GLY A 215 -8.09 -6.63 23.74
N HIS A 216 -9.29 -6.09 23.55
CA HIS A 216 -10.48 -6.47 24.27
C HIS A 216 -10.83 -7.95 24.04
N GLN A 217 -11.44 -8.62 25.03
CA GLN A 217 -11.78 -10.06 24.96
C GLN A 217 -12.74 -10.40 23.80
N GLU A 218 -13.65 -9.48 23.50
CA GLU A 218 -14.57 -9.59 22.36
C GLU A 218 -14.05 -8.87 21.10
N GLY A 219 -12.78 -8.43 21.11
CA GLY A 219 -12.19 -7.70 20.00
C GLY A 219 -12.02 -8.56 18.75
N LEU A 220 -12.17 -7.93 17.60
CA LEU A 220 -12.22 -8.59 16.30
C LEU A 220 -10.99 -8.30 15.44
N LEU A 221 -10.65 -9.26 14.58
CA LEU A 221 -9.60 -9.18 13.58
C LEU A 221 -10.21 -9.41 12.20
N PHE A 222 -10.08 -8.44 11.32
CA PHE A 222 -10.32 -8.59 9.90
C PHE A 222 -9.00 -8.67 9.15
N VAL A 223 -8.81 -9.73 8.36
CA VAL A 223 -7.69 -9.86 7.43
C VAL A 223 -8.24 -9.63 6.03
N PHE A 224 -7.68 -8.67 5.30
CA PHE A 224 -8.13 -8.38 3.95
C PHE A 224 -7.99 -9.64 3.06
N PRO A 225 -9.00 -9.91 2.22
CA PRO A 225 -8.99 -11.09 1.36
C PRO A 225 -7.94 -10.96 0.25
N ASN A 226 -7.73 -12.03 -0.50
CA ASN A 226 -6.83 -12.06 -1.65
C ASN A 226 -7.50 -12.70 -2.87
N ARG A 227 -6.87 -12.57 -4.04
CA ARG A 227 -7.30 -13.18 -5.30
C ARG A 227 -6.11 -13.84 -6.00
N GLY A 228 -5.77 -15.05 -5.57
CA GLY A 228 -4.60 -15.77 -6.08
C GLY A 228 -3.31 -15.36 -5.37
N SER A 229 -2.17 -15.84 -5.88
CA SER A 229 -0.87 -15.65 -5.19
C SER A 229 -0.30 -14.24 -5.25
N TYR A 230 -0.60 -13.49 -6.31
CA TYR A 230 0.04 -12.20 -6.61
C TYR A 230 -0.88 -10.99 -6.47
N PHE A 231 -2.16 -11.21 -6.17
CA PHE A 231 -3.11 -10.14 -5.91
C PHE A 231 -3.62 -10.27 -4.47
N GLY A 232 -3.03 -9.46 -3.58
CA GLY A 232 -3.24 -9.54 -2.15
C GLY A 232 -4.30 -8.60 -1.59
N GLY A 233 -4.36 -8.58 -0.26
CA GLY A 233 -5.29 -7.72 0.47
C GLY A 233 -4.84 -6.27 0.55
N ASP A 234 -3.55 -6.01 0.38
CA ASP A 234 -2.96 -4.67 0.17
C ASP A 234 -3.57 -3.97 -1.05
N LEU A 235 -3.67 -4.65 -2.19
CA LEU A 235 -4.28 -4.07 -3.39
C LEU A 235 -5.78 -3.85 -3.23
N LEU A 236 -6.50 -4.77 -2.57
CA LEU A 236 -7.92 -4.57 -2.26
C LEU A 236 -8.14 -3.40 -1.32
N ALA A 237 -7.27 -3.24 -0.32
CA ALA A 237 -7.27 -2.07 0.55
C ALA A 237 -7.01 -0.79 -0.26
N GLY A 238 -6.06 -0.81 -1.19
CA GLY A 238 -5.80 0.31 -2.11
C GLY A 238 -7.02 0.67 -2.97
N ILE A 239 -7.68 -0.32 -3.59
CA ILE A 239 -8.93 -0.09 -4.34
C ILE A 239 -9.98 0.58 -3.44
N LEU A 240 -10.20 0.03 -2.24
CA LEU A 240 -11.14 0.58 -1.27
C LEU A 240 -10.80 2.03 -0.90
N ALA A 241 -9.52 2.34 -0.67
CA ALA A 241 -9.04 3.67 -0.31
C ALA A 241 -9.30 4.72 -1.41
N THR A 242 -9.12 4.33 -2.68
CA THR A 242 -9.36 5.25 -3.81
C THR A 242 -10.83 5.47 -4.14
N GLY A 243 -11.68 4.49 -3.80
CA GLY A 243 -13.08 4.46 -4.20
C GLY A 243 -13.28 4.33 -5.71
N LEU A 244 -12.27 3.91 -6.48
CA LEU A 244 -12.39 3.82 -7.95
C LEU A 244 -13.47 2.81 -8.38
N HIS A 245 -13.73 1.78 -7.56
CA HIS A 245 -14.77 0.76 -7.76
C HIS A 245 -16.20 1.28 -7.54
N GLN A 246 -16.35 2.56 -7.20
CA GLN A 246 -17.65 3.21 -7.01
C GLN A 246 -17.95 4.26 -8.09
N ARG A 247 -16.96 4.61 -8.93
CA ARG A 247 -17.05 5.69 -9.91
C ARG A 247 -17.49 5.19 -11.28
N GLU A 248 -18.09 6.07 -12.09
CA GLU A 248 -18.41 5.74 -13.48
C GLU A 248 -17.18 5.86 -14.37
N GLU A 249 -16.32 6.85 -14.08
CA GLU A 249 -15.12 7.13 -14.84
C GLU A 249 -14.06 6.05 -14.63
N VAL A 250 -13.41 5.66 -15.72
CA VAL A 250 -12.31 4.69 -15.68
C VAL A 250 -11.08 5.35 -15.08
N SER A 251 -10.49 4.69 -14.10
CA SER A 251 -9.27 5.12 -13.43
C SER A 251 -8.26 3.99 -13.37
N ILE A 252 -7.00 4.35 -13.16
CA ILE A 252 -5.92 3.41 -12.90
C ILE A 252 -5.39 3.66 -11.49
N LEU A 253 -5.21 2.61 -10.69
CA LEU A 253 -4.40 2.60 -9.48
C LEU A 253 -3.08 1.90 -9.80
N ILE A 254 -1.97 2.54 -9.46
CA ILE A 254 -0.61 2.03 -9.62
C ILE A 254 0.01 1.99 -8.22
N ASP A 255 0.34 0.80 -7.74
CA ASP A 255 1.21 0.61 -6.59
C ASP A 255 2.58 0.14 -7.07
N VAL A 256 3.60 0.95 -6.80
CA VAL A 256 4.97 0.64 -7.17
C VAL A 256 5.76 0.43 -5.89
N GLY A 257 5.85 -0.85 -5.53
CA GLY A 257 6.79 -1.36 -4.55
C GLY A 257 7.88 -2.18 -5.25
N THR A 258 8.22 -3.32 -4.66
CA THR A 258 9.14 -4.28 -5.26
C THR A 258 8.57 -4.86 -6.57
N ASN A 259 7.25 -5.01 -6.63
CA ASN A 259 6.49 -5.30 -7.83
C ASN A 259 5.71 -4.05 -8.26
N ALA A 260 5.39 -3.97 -9.56
CA ALA A 260 4.39 -3.04 -10.04
C ALA A 260 3.05 -3.75 -10.07
N GLU A 261 2.12 -3.24 -9.28
CA GLU A 261 0.76 -3.75 -9.17
C GLU A 261 -0.19 -2.67 -9.67
N VAL A 262 -1.00 -3.03 -10.65
CA VAL A 262 -1.83 -2.06 -11.37
C VAL A 262 -3.26 -2.56 -11.42
N VAL A 263 -4.21 -1.67 -11.16
CA VAL A 263 -5.64 -1.92 -11.28
C VAL A 263 -6.25 -0.87 -12.20
N LEU A 264 -6.89 -1.29 -13.28
CA LEU A 264 -7.65 -0.47 -14.22
C LEU A 264 -9.14 -0.78 -14.03
N GLY A 265 -9.97 0.25 -13.95
CA GLY A 265 -11.42 0.04 -14.03
C GLY A 265 -12.26 1.12 -13.38
N ASN A 266 -13.51 0.75 -13.09
CA ASN A 266 -14.55 1.62 -12.54
C ASN A 266 -15.55 0.77 -11.70
N LYS A 267 -16.77 1.27 -11.50
CA LYS A 267 -17.83 0.54 -10.78
C LYS A 267 -18.32 -0.75 -11.44
N ASP A 268 -18.12 -0.88 -12.76
CA ASP A 268 -18.68 -1.95 -13.59
C ASP A 268 -17.68 -3.10 -13.79
N PHE A 269 -16.39 -2.78 -13.95
CA PHE A 269 -15.34 -3.79 -14.12
C PHE A 269 -14.04 -3.36 -13.43
N LEU A 270 -13.23 -4.36 -13.04
CA LEU A 270 -11.87 -4.16 -12.57
C LEU A 270 -10.94 -5.18 -13.24
N LEU A 271 -9.86 -4.70 -13.81
CA LEU A 271 -8.78 -5.51 -14.37
C LEU A 271 -7.50 -5.21 -13.59
N ALA A 272 -6.86 -6.24 -13.05
CA ALA A 272 -5.64 -6.07 -12.28
C ALA A 272 -4.51 -6.95 -12.78
N THR A 273 -3.29 -6.54 -12.50
CA THR A 273 -2.07 -7.29 -12.79
C THR A 273 -1.01 -6.97 -11.77
N ALA A 274 -0.13 -7.94 -11.51
CA ALA A 274 1.16 -7.70 -10.90
C ALA A 274 2.25 -8.07 -11.91
N GLY A 275 3.33 -7.28 -11.95
CA GLY A 275 4.42 -7.49 -12.90
C GLY A 275 5.77 -7.02 -12.38
N ALA A 276 6.84 -7.62 -12.88
CA ALA A 276 8.19 -7.21 -12.58
C ALA A 276 8.53 -5.90 -13.32
N ALA A 277 8.29 -4.76 -12.68
CA ALA A 277 8.82 -3.47 -13.13
C ALA A 277 9.91 -2.91 -12.18
N GLY A 278 10.05 -3.46 -10.96
CA GLY A 278 10.39 -2.65 -9.79
C GLY A 278 11.78 -2.72 -9.12
N PRO A 279 12.73 -3.63 -9.38
CA PRO A 279 13.96 -3.61 -8.56
C PRO A 279 14.84 -2.36 -8.82
N ALA A 280 14.66 -1.66 -9.96
CA ALA A 280 15.44 -0.45 -10.29
C ALA A 280 15.12 0.76 -9.42
N LEU A 281 13.90 0.83 -8.87
CA LEU A 281 13.37 2.04 -8.25
C LEU A 281 13.42 1.99 -6.71
N GLU A 282 13.57 0.81 -6.11
CA GLU A 282 13.66 0.64 -4.65
C GLU A 282 15.12 0.49 -4.12
N GLY A 283 16.12 0.78 -4.96
CA GLY A 283 17.53 0.79 -4.57
C GLY A 283 18.25 -0.55 -4.68
N GLY A 284 17.61 -1.60 -5.18
CA GLY A 284 18.20 -2.95 -5.32
C GLY A 284 19.05 -3.18 -6.58
N ILE A 285 19.04 -2.25 -7.54
CA ILE A 285 19.80 -2.38 -8.81
C ILE A 285 20.98 -1.41 -8.90
N LEU A 286 20.92 -0.28 -8.18
CA LEU A 286 21.97 0.72 -8.27
C LEU A 286 23.03 0.48 -7.20
N THR A 287 24.29 0.51 -7.62
CA THR A 287 25.48 0.37 -6.79
C THR A 287 25.52 1.46 -5.71
N CYS A 288 25.12 2.69 -6.07
CA CYS A 288 24.98 3.80 -5.13
C CYS A 288 23.52 4.05 -4.72
N GLY A 289 22.62 3.09 -4.95
CA GLY A 289 21.20 3.18 -4.59
C GLY A 289 20.96 3.01 -3.10
N MET A 290 19.96 3.70 -2.57
CA MET A 290 19.50 3.51 -1.20
C MET A 290 18.02 3.87 -1.05
N GLN A 291 17.39 3.37 0.01
CA GLN A 291 16.04 3.80 0.37
C GLN A 291 16.01 5.28 0.78
N ALA A 292 14.84 5.91 0.65
CA ALA A 292 14.62 7.28 1.08
C ALA A 292 14.87 7.42 2.59
N ALA A 293 15.98 8.03 2.97
CA ALA A 293 16.42 8.25 4.34
C ALA A 293 17.36 9.48 4.39
N PRO A 294 17.66 10.05 5.57
CA PRO A 294 18.58 11.19 5.68
C PRO A 294 19.91 10.98 4.95
N GLY A 295 20.24 11.91 4.06
CA GLY A 295 21.40 11.86 3.16
C GLY A 295 21.18 11.16 1.83
N ALA A 296 20.02 10.54 1.57
CA ALA A 296 19.66 10.08 0.23
C ALA A 296 19.36 11.28 -0.67
N ILE A 297 19.94 11.29 -1.87
CA ILE A 297 19.62 12.26 -2.92
C ILE A 297 18.21 11.95 -3.41
N SER A 298 17.31 12.94 -3.35
CA SER A 298 15.89 12.82 -3.69
C SER A 298 15.47 13.60 -4.93
N ARG A 299 16.22 14.66 -5.28
CA ARG A 299 16.02 15.48 -6.48
C ARG A 299 17.33 15.68 -7.22
N VAL A 300 17.25 15.71 -8.55
CA VAL A 300 18.39 16.00 -9.42
C VAL A 300 17.93 16.98 -10.50
N HIS A 301 18.75 17.99 -10.77
CA HIS A 301 18.54 18.96 -11.83
C HIS A 301 19.82 19.19 -12.63
N ILE A 302 19.73 19.13 -13.96
CA ILE A 302 20.87 19.38 -14.85
C ILE A 302 20.55 20.56 -15.75
N LYS A 303 21.31 21.63 -15.62
CA LYS A 303 21.19 22.81 -16.49
C LYS A 303 21.99 22.60 -17.77
N LYS A 304 21.34 22.83 -18.93
CA LYS A 304 21.95 22.83 -20.26
C LYS A 304 22.47 24.25 -20.56
N GLY A 305 23.76 24.38 -20.83
CA GLY A 305 24.49 25.67 -20.89
C GLY A 305 25.95 25.43 -20.51
N PRO A 306 26.63 26.27 -19.70
CA PRO A 306 27.66 25.70 -18.84
C PRO A 306 26.97 24.62 -18.00
N TYR A 307 27.33 23.35 -18.21
CA TYR A 307 26.69 22.25 -17.53
C TYR A 307 26.86 22.43 -16.01
N ALA A 308 25.73 22.39 -15.30
CA ALA A 308 25.71 22.46 -13.85
C ALA A 308 24.74 21.40 -13.32
N LEU A 309 25.13 20.77 -12.23
CA LEU A 309 24.38 19.74 -11.54
C LEU A 309 23.99 20.29 -10.17
N GLU A 310 22.70 20.24 -9.89
CA GLU A 310 22.12 20.58 -8.59
C GLU A 310 21.35 19.36 -8.09
N PHE A 311 21.39 19.11 -6.79
CA PHE A 311 20.66 18.01 -6.17
C PHE A 311 20.21 18.36 -4.76
N GLU A 312 19.17 17.69 -4.28
CA GLU A 312 18.67 17.83 -2.91
C GLU A 312 18.81 16.49 -2.18
N THR A 313 19.14 16.55 -0.89
CA THR A 313 19.18 15.38 -0.01
C THR A 313 18.10 15.44 1.05
N ILE A 314 17.57 14.28 1.43
CA ILE A 314 16.62 14.18 2.54
C ILE A 314 17.30 14.65 3.82
N ALA A 315 16.61 15.50 4.58
CA ALA A 315 17.08 16.17 5.81
C ALA A 315 18.31 17.09 5.63
N GLY A 316 18.70 17.42 4.38
CA GLY A 316 19.83 18.30 4.10
C GLY A 316 21.19 17.75 4.54
N GLU A 317 21.29 16.45 4.80
CA GLU A 317 22.54 15.80 5.17
C GLU A 317 23.48 15.62 3.96
N LYS A 318 24.77 15.38 4.23
CA LYS A 318 25.73 15.01 3.17
C LYS A 318 25.23 13.80 2.38
N PRO A 319 25.41 13.78 1.04
CA PRO A 319 24.88 12.73 0.19
C PRO A 319 25.54 11.38 0.47
N LYS A 320 24.72 10.35 0.64
CA LYS A 320 25.11 8.96 0.92
C LYS A 320 24.83 8.02 -0.26
N GLY A 321 23.86 8.37 -1.09
CA GLY A 321 23.40 7.56 -2.22
C GLY A 321 22.16 8.16 -2.89
N LEU A 322 21.58 7.43 -3.83
CA LEU A 322 20.44 7.85 -4.66
C LEU A 322 19.17 7.08 -4.26
N CYS A 323 18.06 7.77 -3.99
CA CYS A 323 16.76 7.10 -3.89
C CYS A 323 16.01 7.09 -5.23
N GLY A 324 14.97 6.25 -5.34
CA GLY A 324 14.24 6.02 -6.60
C GLY A 324 13.78 7.28 -7.34
N SER A 325 13.35 8.31 -6.62
CA SER A 325 12.96 9.59 -7.22
C SER A 325 14.12 10.28 -7.94
N ALA A 326 15.30 10.34 -7.32
CA ALA A 326 16.47 10.95 -7.92
C ALA A 326 16.98 10.19 -9.14
N VAL A 327 16.72 8.88 -9.22
CA VAL A 327 17.09 8.05 -10.37
C VAL A 327 16.26 8.42 -11.60
N ILE A 328 14.95 8.61 -11.41
CA ILE A 328 14.05 9.06 -12.47
C ILE A 328 14.39 10.48 -12.88
N ASP A 329 14.59 11.38 -11.91
CA ASP A 329 14.99 12.75 -12.16
C ASP A 329 16.31 12.79 -12.94
N LEU A 330 17.34 12.06 -12.50
CA LEU A 330 18.63 11.99 -13.19
C LEU A 330 18.48 11.51 -14.64
N LEU A 331 17.74 10.43 -14.87
CA LEU A 331 17.54 9.91 -16.24
C LEU A 331 16.83 10.95 -17.13
N ALA A 332 15.77 11.58 -16.61
CA ALA A 332 15.01 12.62 -17.31
C ALA A 332 15.88 13.84 -17.64
N GLN A 333 16.66 14.30 -16.66
CA GLN A 333 17.53 15.47 -16.78
C GLN A 333 18.71 15.21 -17.73
N MET A 334 19.33 14.02 -17.67
CA MET A 334 20.36 13.62 -18.62
C MET A 334 19.81 13.57 -20.05
N PHE A 335 18.58 13.08 -20.23
CA PHE A 335 17.92 13.03 -21.52
C PHE A 335 17.65 14.44 -22.06
N LEU A 336 17.05 15.32 -21.25
CA LEU A 336 16.81 16.73 -21.61
C LEU A 336 18.09 17.50 -21.93
N ALA A 337 19.14 17.28 -21.14
CA ALA A 337 20.44 17.91 -21.29
C ALA A 337 21.25 17.33 -22.47
N GLY A 338 20.76 16.24 -23.07
CA GLY A 338 21.38 15.53 -24.18
C GLY A 338 22.65 14.77 -23.79
N LEU A 339 22.83 14.45 -22.51
CA LEU A 339 23.96 13.63 -22.01
C LEU A 339 23.76 12.14 -22.28
N ILE A 340 22.55 11.74 -22.64
CA ILE A 340 22.21 10.42 -23.18
C ILE A 340 21.39 10.53 -24.45
N ASP A 341 21.50 9.54 -25.33
CA ASP A 341 20.60 9.37 -26.48
C ASP A 341 19.29 8.65 -26.10
N GLN A 342 18.40 8.45 -27.07
CA GLN A 342 17.13 7.74 -26.87
C GLN A 342 17.28 6.29 -26.41
N ARG A 343 18.45 5.65 -26.61
CA ARG A 343 18.75 4.29 -26.12
C ARG A 343 19.39 4.30 -24.74
N GLY A 344 19.56 5.48 -24.13
CA GLY A 344 20.25 5.68 -22.86
C GLY A 344 21.77 5.61 -22.97
N LYS A 345 22.35 5.66 -24.17
CA LYS A 345 23.81 5.64 -24.35
C LYS A 345 24.39 6.98 -23.91
N PHE A 346 25.42 6.96 -23.07
CA PHE A 346 26.15 8.18 -22.68
C PHE A 346 26.83 8.86 -23.87
N LEU A 347 26.68 10.19 -23.91
CA LEU A 347 27.28 11.11 -24.87
C LEU A 347 28.33 11.95 -24.14
N THR A 348 29.52 11.38 -23.96
CA THR A 348 30.57 11.89 -23.06
C THR A 348 31.18 13.20 -23.51
N GLU A 349 31.17 13.47 -24.82
CA GLU A 349 31.79 14.64 -25.44
C GLU A 349 31.19 15.97 -24.95
N LYS A 350 29.98 15.94 -24.42
CA LYS A 350 29.28 17.14 -23.94
C LYS A 350 29.69 17.58 -22.55
N TRP A 351 30.04 16.62 -21.68
CA TRP A 351 30.47 16.92 -20.31
C TRP A 351 31.56 15.96 -19.80
N PRO A 352 32.75 15.94 -20.44
CA PRO A 352 33.72 14.85 -20.27
C PRO A 352 34.18 14.62 -18.82
N GLU A 353 34.31 15.68 -18.03
CA GLU A 353 34.80 15.63 -16.65
C GLU A 353 33.86 14.91 -15.67
N ARG A 354 32.59 14.71 -16.05
CA ARG A 354 31.62 13.91 -15.26
C ARG A 354 31.61 12.44 -15.64
N PHE A 355 32.37 12.02 -16.65
CA PHE A 355 32.40 10.63 -17.07
C PHE A 355 33.72 9.96 -16.72
N LYS A 356 33.64 8.77 -16.12
CA LYS A 356 34.80 7.99 -15.69
C LYS A 356 34.52 6.51 -15.90
N LYS A 357 35.58 5.72 -16.11
CA LYS A 357 35.46 4.25 -16.08
C LYS A 357 35.61 3.75 -14.66
N ILE A 358 34.61 3.02 -14.17
CA ILE A 358 34.60 2.33 -12.89
C ILE A 358 34.46 0.84 -13.19
N GLU A 359 35.42 0.03 -12.74
CA GLU A 359 35.46 -1.42 -13.00
C GLU A 359 35.34 -1.80 -14.49
N GLY A 360 35.84 -0.93 -15.38
CA GLY A 360 35.80 -1.11 -16.84
C GLY A 360 34.51 -0.63 -17.51
N GLU A 361 33.48 -0.26 -16.74
CA GLU A 361 32.22 0.28 -17.24
C GLU A 361 32.22 1.82 -17.19
N LEU A 362 31.62 2.47 -18.19
CA LEU A 362 31.46 3.92 -18.21
C LEU A 362 30.38 4.34 -17.19
N ALA A 363 30.70 5.31 -16.35
CA ALA A 363 29.82 5.86 -15.32
C ALA A 363 29.74 7.38 -15.40
N PHE A 364 28.57 7.92 -15.04
CA PHE A 364 28.35 9.34 -14.80
C PHE A 364 28.50 9.61 -13.31
N ILE A 365 29.45 10.46 -12.93
CA ILE A 365 29.71 10.86 -11.55
C ILE A 365 28.73 11.96 -11.17
N LEU A 366 27.81 11.65 -10.25
CA LEU A 366 26.84 12.59 -9.72
C LEU A 366 27.45 13.42 -8.59
N VAL A 367 28.10 12.76 -7.62
CA VAL A 367 28.75 13.42 -6.49
C VAL A 367 30.21 13.00 -6.39
N PRO A 368 31.16 13.93 -6.41
CA PRO A 368 32.56 13.66 -6.11
C PRO A 368 32.78 13.06 -4.72
N ALA A 369 33.91 12.35 -4.54
CA ALA A 369 34.21 11.67 -3.29
C ALA A 369 34.29 12.60 -2.06
N ASP A 370 34.86 13.80 -2.22
CA ASP A 370 35.06 14.82 -1.18
C ASP A 370 33.75 15.50 -0.73
N GLU A 371 32.74 15.50 -1.59
CA GLU A 371 31.39 16.02 -1.28
C GLU A 371 30.48 14.96 -0.64
N SER A 372 30.81 13.67 -0.81
CA SER A 372 30.02 12.56 -0.26
C SER A 372 30.22 12.37 1.26
N ALA A 373 29.22 11.76 1.91
CA ALA A 373 29.33 11.35 3.31
C ALA A 373 30.30 10.17 3.53
N SER A 374 30.50 9.33 2.51
CA SER A 374 31.30 8.10 2.62
C SER A 374 32.76 8.25 2.17
N GLY A 375 33.13 9.42 1.62
CA GLY A 375 34.42 9.62 0.97
C GLY A 375 34.55 8.87 -0.36
N LYS A 376 33.44 8.44 -0.97
CA LYS A 376 33.39 7.71 -2.25
C LYS A 376 32.47 8.43 -3.23
N GLU A 377 32.80 8.33 -4.51
CA GLU A 377 31.97 8.89 -5.59
C GLU A 377 30.56 8.27 -5.55
N ILE A 378 29.52 9.09 -5.76
CA ILE A 378 28.15 8.62 -6.04
C ILE A 378 27.97 8.74 -7.54
N TYR A 379 27.65 7.63 -8.20
CA TYR A 379 27.61 7.56 -9.66
C TYR A 379 26.51 6.62 -10.14
N VAL A 380 26.25 6.66 -11.45
CA VAL A 380 25.39 5.70 -12.16
C VAL A 380 26.12 5.17 -13.39
N THR A 381 26.12 3.85 -13.58
CA THR A 381 26.77 3.19 -14.71
C THR A 381 25.88 3.09 -15.94
N GLN A 382 26.50 2.80 -17.09
CA GLN A 382 25.78 2.63 -18.35
C GLN A 382 24.77 1.46 -18.30
N GLY A 383 25.14 0.36 -17.65
CA GLY A 383 24.31 -0.82 -17.43
C GLY A 383 23.14 -0.52 -16.50
N GLU A 384 23.36 0.29 -15.47
CA GLU A 384 22.32 0.77 -14.58
C GLU A 384 21.30 1.66 -15.32
N ILE A 385 21.74 2.60 -16.16
CA ILE A 385 20.85 3.39 -17.04
C ILE A 385 19.98 2.48 -17.91
N LYS A 386 20.58 1.46 -18.53
CA LYS A 386 19.82 0.48 -19.31
C LYS A 386 18.82 -0.30 -18.46
N SER A 387 19.15 -0.59 -17.20
CA SER A 387 18.25 -1.28 -16.29
C SER A 387 17.04 -0.41 -15.93
N ILE A 388 17.25 0.87 -15.65
CA ILE A 388 16.17 1.83 -15.40
C ILE A 388 15.26 1.96 -16.62
N ILE A 389 15.83 1.99 -17.83
CA ILE A 389 15.06 2.01 -19.09
C ILE A 389 14.22 0.74 -19.27
N ARG A 390 14.71 -0.42 -18.83
CA ARG A 390 13.89 -1.66 -18.83
C ARG A 390 12.73 -1.55 -17.85
N SER A 391 12.98 -1.10 -16.62
CA SER A 391 11.95 -0.91 -15.60
C SER A 391 10.85 0.06 -16.03
N LYS A 392 11.23 1.23 -16.57
CA LYS A 392 10.26 2.20 -17.05
C LYS A 392 9.50 1.67 -18.28
N GLY A 393 10.18 0.95 -19.18
CA GLY A 393 9.56 0.34 -20.35
C GLY A 393 8.53 -0.72 -19.97
N ALA A 394 8.85 -1.54 -18.96
CA ALA A 394 7.92 -2.51 -18.39
C ALA A 394 6.67 -1.84 -17.81
N MET A 395 6.83 -0.77 -17.02
CA MET A 395 5.69 -0.01 -16.48
C MET A 395 4.79 0.53 -17.58
N TYR A 396 5.35 1.24 -18.56
CA TYR A 396 4.56 1.78 -19.69
C TYR A 396 3.84 0.68 -20.47
N THR A 397 4.50 -0.46 -20.65
CA THR A 397 3.93 -1.62 -21.35
C THR A 397 2.78 -2.24 -20.56
N ILE A 398 2.91 -2.41 -19.23
CA ILE A 398 1.84 -2.89 -18.35
C ILE A 398 0.60 -2.01 -18.50
N LEU A 399 0.78 -0.68 -18.41
CA LEU A 399 -0.32 0.28 -18.54
C LEU A 399 -0.98 0.19 -19.94
N THR A 400 -0.17 0.04 -20.98
CA THR A 400 -0.65 -0.07 -22.37
C THR A 400 -1.45 -1.35 -22.58
N VAL A 401 -0.92 -2.49 -22.14
CA VAL A 401 -1.58 -3.80 -22.27
C VAL A 401 -2.92 -3.78 -21.55
N LEU A 402 -2.97 -3.30 -20.30
CA LEU A 402 -4.22 -3.21 -19.54
C LEU A 402 -5.29 -2.39 -20.28
N CYS A 403 -4.93 -1.21 -20.79
CA CYS A 403 -5.88 -0.37 -21.54
C CYS A 403 -6.36 -1.08 -22.81
N GLN A 404 -5.44 -1.66 -23.59
CA GLN A 404 -5.77 -2.36 -24.84
C GLN A 404 -6.63 -3.62 -24.60
N SER A 405 -6.42 -4.34 -23.49
CA SER A 405 -7.22 -5.52 -23.13
C SER A 405 -8.71 -5.23 -22.96
N VAL A 406 -9.08 -3.97 -22.68
CA VAL A 406 -10.48 -3.52 -22.56
C VAL A 406 -10.87 -2.51 -23.64
N GLY A 407 -10.06 -2.37 -24.69
CA GLY A 407 -10.34 -1.49 -25.83
C GLY A 407 -10.26 0.01 -25.51
N LEU A 408 -9.52 0.39 -24.47
CA LEU A 408 -9.34 1.78 -24.03
C LEU A 408 -7.98 2.33 -24.46
N THR A 409 -7.90 3.65 -24.48
CA THR A 409 -6.68 4.44 -24.63
C THR A 409 -6.39 5.22 -23.36
N PHE A 410 -5.20 5.82 -23.24
CA PHE A 410 -4.88 6.66 -22.08
C PHE A 410 -5.74 7.93 -21.98
N ASP A 411 -6.30 8.40 -23.10
CA ASP A 411 -7.18 9.58 -23.11
C ASP A 411 -8.51 9.31 -22.39
N ASP A 412 -8.97 8.05 -22.40
CA ASP A 412 -10.19 7.59 -21.71
C ASP A 412 -10.02 7.49 -20.18
N ILE A 413 -8.79 7.56 -19.68
CA ILE A 413 -8.49 7.41 -18.26
C ILE A 413 -8.63 8.77 -17.56
N ALA A 414 -9.60 8.84 -16.64
CA ALA A 414 -9.91 10.07 -15.93
C ALA A 414 -8.91 10.38 -14.80
N SER A 415 -8.36 9.36 -14.15
CA SER A 415 -7.42 9.54 -13.04
C SER A 415 -6.44 8.37 -12.93
N PHE A 416 -5.21 8.70 -12.58
CA PHE A 416 -4.14 7.76 -12.24
C PHE A 416 -3.80 7.97 -10.77
N TYR A 417 -4.29 7.08 -9.91
CA TYR A 417 -3.93 7.05 -8.49
C TYR A 417 -2.58 6.36 -8.33
N ILE A 418 -1.64 7.04 -7.71
CA ILE A 418 -0.27 6.56 -7.55
C ILE A 418 -0.01 6.33 -6.06
N ALA A 419 0.16 5.07 -5.69
CA ALA A 419 0.44 4.60 -4.35
C ALA A 419 1.93 4.33 -4.14
N GLY A 420 2.27 4.00 -2.90
CA GLY A 420 3.60 3.52 -2.51
C GLY A 420 4.66 4.62 -2.50
N SER A 421 5.91 4.19 -2.43
CA SER A 421 7.07 5.10 -2.44
C SER A 421 7.10 5.96 -3.70
N PHE A 422 6.57 5.44 -4.81
CA PHE A 422 6.54 6.14 -6.08
C PHE A 422 5.63 7.37 -6.04
N GLY A 423 4.42 7.26 -5.46
CA GLY A 423 3.49 8.38 -5.36
C GLY A 423 3.96 9.54 -4.48
N ASN A 424 4.82 9.27 -3.49
CA ASN A 424 5.25 10.28 -2.52
C ASN A 424 6.43 11.14 -2.98
N TYR A 425 7.31 10.60 -3.83
CA TYR A 425 8.60 11.24 -4.11
C TYR A 425 8.88 11.47 -5.60
N ILE A 426 8.22 10.75 -6.50
CA ILE A 426 8.52 10.86 -7.94
C ILE A 426 7.74 12.01 -8.55
N ASP A 427 8.44 12.86 -9.29
CA ASP A 427 7.79 13.90 -10.10
C ASP A 427 7.12 13.26 -11.32
N PRO A 428 5.78 13.35 -11.45
CA PRO A 428 5.07 12.84 -12.62
C PRO A 428 5.60 13.41 -13.94
N GLU A 429 6.09 14.65 -13.95
CA GLU A 429 6.69 15.22 -15.16
C GLU A 429 7.98 14.48 -15.55
N MET A 430 8.86 14.15 -14.60
CA MET A 430 10.09 13.42 -14.86
C MET A 430 9.80 11.98 -15.31
N ALA A 431 8.84 11.31 -14.67
CA ALA A 431 8.37 9.99 -15.10
C ALA A 431 7.79 10.01 -16.53
N ARG A 432 7.04 11.05 -16.89
CA ARG A 432 6.51 11.25 -18.25
C ARG A 432 7.61 11.52 -19.27
N LEU A 433 8.62 12.32 -18.91
CA LEU A 433 9.76 12.66 -19.78
C LEU A 433 10.56 11.43 -20.22
N ILE A 434 10.74 10.46 -19.32
CA ILE A 434 11.42 9.20 -19.66
C ILE A 434 10.48 8.19 -20.33
N GLY A 435 9.18 8.49 -20.42
CA GLY A 435 8.16 7.59 -20.95
C GLY A 435 7.89 6.39 -20.05
N MET A 436 7.86 6.61 -18.73
CA MET A 436 7.43 5.63 -17.74
C MET A 436 5.90 5.61 -17.57
N ILE A 437 5.29 6.79 -17.64
CA ILE A 437 3.84 7.02 -17.56
C ILE A 437 3.37 7.69 -18.85
N PRO A 438 2.07 7.60 -19.22
CA PRO A 438 1.58 8.17 -20.48
C PRO A 438 1.61 9.70 -20.50
N ASP A 439 1.70 10.26 -21.70
CA ASP A 439 1.71 11.72 -21.92
C ASP A 439 0.31 12.33 -21.90
N VAL A 440 -0.33 12.23 -20.74
CA VAL A 440 -1.64 12.84 -20.44
C VAL A 440 -1.46 14.04 -19.49
N PRO A 441 -2.48 14.89 -19.30
CA PRO A 441 -2.38 16.04 -18.39
C PRO A 441 -1.97 15.62 -16.97
N LEU A 442 -1.01 16.33 -16.38
CA LEU A 442 -0.37 15.93 -15.12
C LEU A 442 -1.34 15.96 -13.94
N GLU A 443 -2.38 16.79 -14.00
CA GLU A 443 -3.46 16.88 -13.01
C GLU A 443 -4.29 15.60 -12.88
N ARG A 444 -4.20 14.68 -13.87
CA ARG A 444 -4.84 13.35 -13.77
C ARG A 444 -4.09 12.42 -12.83
N PHE A 445 -2.81 12.67 -12.54
CA PHE A 445 -2.01 11.86 -11.62
C PHE A 445 -2.19 12.35 -10.18
N LYS A 446 -2.65 11.45 -9.31
CA LYS A 446 -3.01 11.74 -7.91
C LYS A 446 -2.20 10.85 -6.98
N ALA A 447 -1.28 11.45 -6.23
CA ALA A 447 -0.57 10.75 -5.17
C ALA A 447 -1.52 10.39 -4.03
N ILE A 448 -1.51 9.13 -3.58
CA ILE A 448 -2.35 8.66 -2.47
C ILE A 448 -1.54 8.11 -1.28
N GLY A 449 -0.21 8.13 -1.35
CA GLY A 449 0.66 7.63 -0.29
C GLY A 449 0.51 6.14 -0.04
N ASN A 450 0.46 5.73 1.23
CA ASN A 450 0.22 4.33 1.59
C ASN A 450 -1.27 3.97 1.38
N ALA A 451 -1.60 3.50 0.18
CA ALA A 451 -2.95 3.12 -0.19
C ALA A 451 -3.47 1.92 0.62
N ALA A 452 -2.60 0.95 0.92
CA ALA A 452 -2.94 -0.22 1.72
C ALA A 452 -3.34 0.20 3.15
N GLY A 453 -2.50 1.01 3.79
CA GLY A 453 -2.77 1.63 5.09
C GLY A 453 -4.06 2.44 5.10
N ALA A 454 -4.23 3.35 4.15
CA ALA A 454 -5.45 4.15 3.99
C ALA A 454 -6.70 3.27 3.80
N GLY A 455 -6.57 2.14 3.11
CA GLY A 455 -7.65 1.17 2.91
C GLY A 455 -8.08 0.47 4.20
N THR A 456 -7.14 0.17 5.09
CA THR A 456 -7.49 -0.37 6.42
C THR A 456 -8.31 0.63 7.23
N ILE A 457 -7.98 1.92 7.16
CA ILE A 457 -8.74 2.98 7.82
C ILE A 457 -10.11 3.18 7.17
N ALA A 458 -10.19 3.15 5.83
CA ALA A 458 -11.45 3.19 5.10
C ALA A 458 -12.37 2.04 5.52
N PHE A 459 -11.83 0.84 5.72
CA PHE A 459 -12.57 -0.30 6.26
C PHE A 459 -13.05 -0.05 7.69
N LEU A 460 -12.19 0.43 8.60
CA LEU A 460 -12.60 0.70 9.99
C LEU A 460 -13.73 1.75 10.06
N LYS A 461 -13.73 2.73 9.16
CA LYS A 461 -14.74 3.79 9.05
C LYS A 461 -16.07 3.35 8.45
N ASN A 462 -16.12 2.22 7.75
CA ASN A 462 -17.30 1.83 6.97
C ASN A 462 -17.58 0.32 7.06
N LYS A 463 -18.64 -0.06 7.77
CA LYS A 463 -19.14 -1.44 7.86
C LYS A 463 -19.56 -2.01 6.51
N ASP A 464 -20.01 -1.18 5.57
CA ASP A 464 -20.42 -1.64 4.25
C ASP A 464 -19.20 -2.01 3.38
N ALA A 465 -17.98 -1.68 3.83
CA ALA A 465 -16.73 -2.13 3.21
C ALA A 465 -16.67 -3.66 3.05
N PHE A 466 -17.27 -4.45 3.95
CA PHE A 466 -17.40 -5.90 3.76
C PHE A 466 -18.12 -6.28 2.47
N ARG A 467 -19.25 -5.62 2.20
CA ARG A 467 -20.05 -5.83 0.98
C ARG A 467 -19.30 -5.31 -0.24
N GLU A 468 -18.63 -4.17 -0.10
CA GLU A 468 -17.81 -3.58 -1.16
C GLU A 468 -16.65 -4.48 -1.56
N LEU A 469 -15.89 -5.02 -0.60
CA LEU A 469 -14.80 -5.96 -0.86
C LEU A 469 -15.28 -7.22 -1.60
N LYS A 470 -16.44 -7.77 -1.22
CA LYS A 470 -17.07 -8.88 -1.96
C LYS A 470 -17.44 -8.48 -3.40
N LYS A 471 -17.94 -7.26 -3.61
CA LYS A 471 -18.26 -6.74 -4.94
C LYS A 471 -17.01 -6.51 -5.78
N ILE A 472 -15.96 -5.92 -5.20
CA ILE A 472 -14.65 -5.73 -5.83
C ILE A 472 -14.13 -7.09 -6.33
N LEU A 473 -14.05 -8.08 -5.44
CA LEU A 473 -13.58 -9.43 -5.79
C LEU A 473 -14.40 -10.10 -6.90
N LYS A 474 -15.72 -9.87 -6.92
CA LYS A 474 -16.60 -10.40 -7.96
C LYS A 474 -16.34 -9.77 -9.33
N ASN A 475 -16.08 -8.47 -9.36
CA ASN A 475 -15.87 -7.70 -10.59
C ASN A 475 -14.40 -7.70 -11.05
N LEU A 476 -13.49 -8.27 -10.25
CA LEU A 476 -12.07 -8.30 -10.50
C LEU A 476 -11.66 -9.47 -11.41
N THR A 477 -11.03 -9.12 -12.52
CA THR A 477 -10.29 -10.05 -13.38
C THR A 477 -8.80 -9.82 -13.19
N TYR A 478 -8.05 -10.89 -12.90
CA TYR A 478 -6.59 -10.83 -12.82
C TYR A 478 -6.00 -11.25 -14.18
N LEU A 479 -5.13 -10.41 -14.72
CA LEU A 479 -4.44 -10.62 -15.98
C LEU A 479 -2.99 -11.01 -15.70
N GLU A 480 -2.60 -12.21 -16.13
CA GLU A 480 -1.23 -12.70 -16.01
C GLU A 480 -0.39 -12.12 -17.15
N MET A 481 0.50 -11.16 -16.87
CA MET A 481 1.31 -10.47 -17.89
C MET A 481 2.28 -11.41 -18.60
N ASN A 482 2.76 -12.44 -17.90
CA ASN A 482 3.77 -13.38 -18.40
C ASN A 482 3.29 -14.20 -19.61
N VAL A 483 1.97 -14.31 -19.80
CA VAL A 483 1.35 -15.06 -20.91
C VAL A 483 0.68 -14.16 -21.94
N GLN A 484 0.81 -12.83 -21.83
CA GLN A 484 0.25 -11.89 -22.80
C GLN A 484 1.14 -11.84 -24.05
N PRO A 485 0.66 -12.28 -25.23
CA PRO A 485 1.46 -12.34 -26.46
C PRO A 485 2.04 -10.99 -26.87
N GLU A 486 1.29 -9.91 -26.67
CA GLU A 486 1.64 -8.56 -27.11
C GLU A 486 2.67 -7.88 -26.21
N PHE A 487 2.88 -8.37 -24.98
CA PHE A 487 3.72 -7.71 -23.99
C PHE A 487 5.16 -7.49 -24.49
N MET A 488 5.80 -8.55 -25.00
CA MET A 488 7.18 -8.46 -25.50
C MET A 488 7.30 -7.59 -26.75
N GLN A 489 6.28 -7.58 -27.60
CA GLN A 489 6.22 -6.73 -28.78
C GLN A 489 6.17 -5.24 -28.39
N LEU A 490 5.28 -4.88 -27.48
CA LEU A 490 5.12 -3.51 -26.99
C LEU A 490 6.34 -3.05 -26.16
N LEU A 491 6.89 -3.93 -25.33
CA LEU A 491 8.07 -3.64 -24.52
C LEU A 491 9.24 -3.16 -25.37
N THR A 492 9.49 -3.80 -26.51
CA THR A 492 10.60 -3.45 -27.41
C THR A 492 10.55 -1.96 -27.81
N GLY A 493 9.36 -1.43 -28.06
CA GLY A 493 9.17 -0.01 -28.37
C GLY A 493 9.34 0.92 -27.17
N ALA A 494 9.03 0.42 -25.97
CA ALA A 494 9.12 1.13 -24.70
C ALA A 494 10.53 1.18 -24.09
N LEU A 495 11.50 0.42 -24.63
CA LEU A 495 12.91 0.43 -24.21
C LEU A 495 13.72 1.65 -24.72
N PHE A 496 13.05 2.73 -25.10
CA PHE A 496 13.65 3.97 -25.61
C PHE A 496 13.10 5.17 -24.85
N LEU A 497 13.80 6.30 -24.85
CA LEU A 497 13.38 7.53 -24.18
C LEU A 497 12.77 8.53 -25.18
N PRO A 498 11.50 9.00 -24.99
CA PRO A 498 10.50 8.40 -24.10
C PRO A 498 9.92 7.10 -24.66
N HIS A 499 9.95 6.89 -25.97
CA HIS A 499 9.46 5.71 -26.68
C HIS A 499 9.94 5.74 -28.15
N THR A 500 9.99 4.60 -28.84
CA THR A 500 10.33 4.56 -30.29
C THR A 500 9.32 5.32 -31.17
N ASN A 501 8.04 5.19 -30.85
CA ASN A 501 6.97 6.01 -31.41
C ASN A 501 6.83 7.32 -30.62
N GLU A 502 7.48 8.37 -31.11
CA GLU A 502 7.49 9.69 -30.46
C GLU A 502 6.11 10.38 -30.43
N ASN A 503 5.19 10.01 -31.32
CA ASN A 503 3.84 10.58 -31.37
C ASN A 503 3.00 10.26 -30.11
N LEU A 504 3.42 9.25 -29.33
CA LEU A 504 2.80 8.94 -28.04
C LEU A 504 3.18 9.95 -26.94
N PHE A 505 4.18 10.81 -27.18
CA PHE A 505 4.74 11.75 -26.21
C PHE A 505 4.90 13.18 -26.77
N PRO A 506 3.83 13.80 -27.30
CA PRO A 506 3.91 15.10 -27.95
C PRO A 506 4.38 16.25 -27.03
N ASN A 507 4.09 16.21 -25.72
CA ASN A 507 4.56 17.24 -24.78
C ASN A 507 6.05 17.06 -24.45
N VAL A 508 6.54 15.83 -24.41
CA VAL A 508 7.99 15.56 -24.27
C VAL A 508 8.74 16.12 -25.47
N LEU A 509 8.25 15.86 -26.70
CA LEU A 509 8.83 16.42 -27.91
C LEU A 509 8.84 17.95 -27.92
N LYS A 510 7.75 18.59 -27.52
CA LYS A 510 7.70 20.06 -27.38
C LYS A 510 8.78 20.56 -26.42
N LYS A 511 8.97 19.89 -25.28
CA LYS A 511 9.96 20.28 -24.25
C LYS A 511 11.39 20.11 -24.75
N LEU A 512 11.69 18.98 -25.42
CA LEU A 512 12.98 18.75 -26.07
C LEU A 512 13.27 19.82 -27.14
N ASN A 513 12.26 20.19 -27.94
CA ASN A 513 12.39 21.21 -28.99
C ASN A 513 12.47 22.65 -28.44
N SER A 514 11.84 22.95 -27.31
CA SER A 514 12.01 24.25 -26.65
C SER A 514 13.39 24.40 -26.02
N GLY A 515 14.00 23.31 -25.54
CA GLY A 515 15.38 23.27 -25.04
C GLY A 515 16.44 23.24 -26.15
N THR A 516 16.03 23.17 -27.42
CA THR A 516 16.89 23.37 -28.61
C THR A 516 16.63 24.71 -29.30
N GLY A 517 15.91 25.64 -28.63
CA GLY A 517 15.70 27.00 -29.09
C GLY A 517 17.01 27.75 -29.36
N LYS A 518 17.35 27.82 -30.65
CA LYS A 518 18.16 28.82 -31.36
C LYS A 518 19.04 29.72 -30.47
N ASN A 519 20.30 29.35 -30.34
CA ASN A 519 21.38 30.33 -30.49
C ASN A 519 21.75 30.40 -31.97
#